data_AF-A0A1B1PW99-F1
#
_entry.id   AF-A0A1B1PW99-F1
#
_cell.length_a   1.000
_cell.length_b   1.000
_cell.length_c   1.000
_cell.angle_alpha   90.00
_cell.angle_beta   90.00
_cell.angle_gamma   90.00
#
_symmetry.space_group_name_H-M   'P 1'
#
loop_
_entity.id
_entity.type
_entity.pdbx_description
1 polymer ?
#
loop_
_entity_poly.entity_id
_entity_poly.type
_entity_poly.pdbx_seq_one_letter_code
_entity_poly.pdbx_strand_id
1 'polypeptide(L)'
;MRDDDDPNFEAALGVEDLNLAAQHGRKIHPGRRLSEGTALVIFFGNKQSSVHLWNLEAGRSVSSEVLPKLLDPLFIEDDAATEVIEAFRRLAPEYDFDLYPGNTGWKPECEQPVSPLSF
;
A
#
# COMPACT_ATOMS: atom_id res chain seq x y z
N MET A 1 -26.78 13.36 -2.84
CA MET A 1 -25.85 13.13 -1.73
C MET A 1 -24.98 11.99 -2.18
N ARG A 2 -23.72 12.25 -2.54
CA ARG A 2 -22.74 11.17 -2.64
C ARG A 2 -22.30 10.96 -1.20
N ASP A 3 -22.43 9.74 -0.71
CA ASP A 3 -21.83 9.35 0.55
C ASP A 3 -20.31 9.44 0.35
N ASP A 4 -19.72 10.54 0.82
CA ASP A 4 -18.27 10.84 0.83
C ASP A 4 -17.49 9.93 1.83
N ASP A 5 -17.92 8.68 1.98
CA ASP A 5 -17.35 7.68 2.91
C ASP A 5 -16.66 6.52 2.17
N ASP A 6 -16.46 6.62 0.85
CA ASP A 6 -15.50 5.75 0.18
C ASP A 6 -14.09 6.19 0.60
N PRO A 7 -13.31 5.31 1.29
CA PRO A 7 -11.97 5.67 1.71
C PRO A 7 -11.15 6.03 0.47
N ASN A 8 -10.65 7.26 0.41
CA ASN A 8 -9.70 7.64 -0.63
C ASN A 8 -8.57 6.60 -0.61
N PHE A 9 -8.40 5.88 -1.70
CA PHE A 9 -7.40 4.82 -1.86
C PHE A 9 -6.01 5.26 -1.35
N GLU A 10 -5.66 6.52 -1.62
CA GLU A 10 -4.39 7.10 -1.18
C GLU A 10 -4.27 7.16 0.35
N ALA A 11 -5.37 7.50 1.03
CA ALA A 11 -5.46 7.54 2.48
C ALA A 11 -5.46 6.13 3.10
N ALA A 12 -6.10 5.15 2.46
CA ALA A 12 -6.10 3.76 2.91
C ALA A 12 -4.71 3.12 2.84
N LEU A 13 -3.95 3.40 1.78
CA LEU A 13 -2.58 2.90 1.63
C LEU A 13 -1.53 3.72 2.39
N GLY A 14 -1.87 4.93 2.80
CA GLY A 14 -0.92 5.91 3.33
C GLY A 14 0.13 6.30 2.29
N VAL A 15 -0.27 6.42 1.02
CA VAL A 15 0.60 6.89 -0.06
C VAL A 15 0.48 8.40 -0.20
N GLU A 16 1.59 9.02 -0.59
CA GLU A 16 1.73 10.45 -0.86
C GLU A 16 2.34 10.65 -2.26
N ASP A 17 2.17 11.85 -2.79
CA ASP A 17 2.79 12.27 -4.04
C ASP A 17 4.30 12.49 -3.87
N LEU A 18 5.10 11.52 -4.34
CA LEU A 18 6.56 11.59 -4.29
C LEU A 18 7.13 12.12 -5.60
N ASN A 19 7.90 13.21 -5.52
CA ASN A 19 8.66 13.70 -6.66
C ASN A 19 10.01 12.97 -6.75
N LEU A 20 10.15 12.07 -7.72
CA LEU A 20 11.37 11.28 -7.91
C LEU A 20 12.43 11.94 -8.81
N ALA A 21 12.09 13.05 -9.46
CA ALA A 21 13.01 13.71 -10.36
C ALA A 21 13.94 14.65 -9.58
N ALA A 22 15.15 14.16 -9.29
CA ALA A 22 16.15 14.92 -8.54
C ALA A 22 16.77 16.09 -9.34
N GLN A 23 16.73 16.14 -10.68
CA GLN A 23 17.45 17.18 -11.44
C GLN A 23 16.84 17.72 -12.76
N HIS A 24 15.86 17.06 -13.42
CA HIS A 24 15.43 17.49 -14.78
C HIS A 24 13.93 17.34 -15.09
N GLY A 25 13.04 17.54 -14.12
CA GLY A 25 11.59 17.59 -14.34
C GLY A 25 10.80 17.39 -13.05
N ARG A 26 9.47 17.50 -13.09
CA ARG A 26 8.60 16.96 -12.03
C ARG A 26 8.06 15.62 -12.51
N LYS A 27 8.41 14.54 -11.81
CA LYS A 27 7.81 13.22 -11.99
C LYS A 27 7.22 12.80 -10.66
N ILE A 28 5.94 13.09 -10.52
CA ILE A 28 5.17 12.77 -9.32
C ILE A 28 4.66 11.33 -9.49
N HIS A 29 4.94 10.52 -8.48
CA HIS A 29 4.50 9.14 -8.40
C HIS A 29 3.89 8.93 -7.01
N PRO A 30 2.75 8.24 -6.88
CA PRO A 30 2.27 7.89 -5.56
C PRO A 30 3.22 6.86 -4.94
N GLY A 31 3.50 7.04 -3.67
CA GLY A 31 4.33 6.12 -2.94
C GLY A 31 4.27 6.37 -1.45
N ARG A 32 4.78 5.42 -0.68
CA ARG A 32 4.84 5.50 0.77
C ARG A 32 6.28 5.67 1.20
N ARG A 33 6.58 6.80 1.84
CA ARG A 33 7.89 7.04 2.44
C ARG A 33 8.08 6.12 3.65
N LEU A 34 9.19 5.38 3.66
CA LEU A 34 9.56 4.48 4.75
C LEU A 34 10.60 5.14 5.68
N SER A 35 11.52 5.91 5.09
CA SER A 35 12.52 6.71 5.79
C SER A 35 12.98 7.88 4.93
N GLU A 36 13.88 8.72 5.44
CA GLU A 36 14.47 9.84 4.68
C GLU A 36 15.12 9.41 3.36
N GLY A 37 15.73 8.22 3.33
CA GLY A 37 16.46 7.69 2.17
C GLY A 37 15.70 6.64 1.37
N THR A 38 14.52 6.18 1.80
CA THR A 38 13.83 5.05 1.19
C THR A 38 12.32 5.24 1.13
N ALA A 39 11.72 4.90 0.00
CA ALA A 39 10.28 4.90 -0.19
C ALA A 39 9.84 3.72 -1.05
N LEU A 40 8.59 3.30 -0.91
CA LEU A 40 7.92 2.42 -1.87
C LEU A 40 7.19 3.29 -2.87
N VAL A 41 7.40 3.09 -4.17
CA VAL A 41 6.84 3.95 -5.21
C VAL A 41 6.07 3.12 -6.22
N ILE A 42 4.88 3.57 -6.56
CA ILE A 42 4.00 2.93 -7.53
C ILE A 42 4.22 3.59 -8.89
N PHE A 43 4.55 2.78 -9.88
CA PHE A 43 4.68 3.16 -11.27
C PHE A 43 3.51 2.57 -12.05
N PHE A 44 2.59 3.42 -12.47
CA PHE A 44 1.52 3.01 -13.36
C PHE A 44 2.03 2.90 -14.79
N GLY A 45 1.77 1.76 -15.42
CA GLY A 45 2.11 1.52 -16.81
C GLY A 45 0.90 1.06 -17.60
N ASN A 46 0.87 1.40 -18.89
CA ASN A 46 -0.25 1.08 -19.79
C ASN A 46 -0.54 -0.42 -19.96
N LYS A 47 0.39 -1.29 -19.54
CA LYS A 47 0.25 -2.77 -19.65
C LYS A 47 0.37 -3.48 -18.32
N GLN A 48 1.12 -2.90 -17.39
CA GLN A 48 1.39 -3.44 -16.06
C GLN A 48 1.86 -2.28 -15.20
N SER A 49 1.39 -2.24 -13.96
CA SER A 49 1.97 -1.36 -12.95
C SER A 49 3.04 -2.11 -12.17
N SER A 50 3.86 -1.38 -11.42
CA SER A 50 4.87 -1.98 -10.54
C SER A 50 5.07 -1.15 -9.29
N VAL A 51 5.42 -1.82 -8.20
CA VAL A 51 5.92 -1.19 -6.98
C VAL A 51 7.43 -1.31 -6.96
N HIS A 52 8.10 -0.24 -6.59
CA HIS A 52 9.54 -0.18 -6.47
C HIS A 52 9.93 0.21 -5.05
N LEU A 53 10.82 -0.56 -4.43
CA LEU A 53 11.60 -0.08 -3.30
C LEU A 53 12.64 0.90 -3.84
N TRP A 54 12.41 2.19 -3.62
CA TRP A 54 13.19 3.27 -4.19
C TRP A 54 14.17 3.83 -3.19
N ASN A 55 15.44 3.91 -3.58
CA ASN A 55 16.44 4.66 -2.85
C ASN A 55 16.40 6.12 -3.33
N LEU A 56 15.97 7.01 -2.44
CA LEU A 56 15.76 8.44 -2.74
C LEU A 56 17.09 9.19 -2.91
N GLU A 57 18.13 8.79 -2.18
CA GLU A 57 19.47 9.39 -2.27
C GLU A 57 20.16 9.01 -3.59
N ALA A 58 20.10 7.73 -3.95
CA ALA A 58 20.67 7.22 -5.18
C ALA A 58 19.78 7.47 -6.41
N GLY A 59 18.55 7.94 -6.22
CA GLY A 59 17.58 8.22 -7.27
C GLY A 59 17.25 7.00 -8.14
N ARG A 60 17.23 5.79 -7.56
CA ARG A 60 17.00 4.55 -8.32
C ARG A 60 16.25 3.49 -7.53
N SER A 61 15.59 2.60 -8.27
CA SER A 61 14.99 1.38 -7.74
C SER A 61 16.05 0.42 -7.20
N VAL A 62 15.85 -0.06 -5.98
CA VAL A 62 16.64 -1.12 -5.33
C VAL A 62 16.04 -2.49 -5.65
N SER A 63 14.71 -2.60 -5.56
CA SER A 63 13.95 -3.81 -5.87
C SER A 63 12.58 -3.42 -6.44
N SER A 64 11.90 -4.33 -7.13
CA SER A 64 10.60 -4.06 -7.72
C SER A 64 9.73 -5.30 -7.85
N GLU A 65 8.43 -5.11 -7.74
CA GLU A 65 7.41 -6.14 -7.96
C GLU A 65 6.39 -5.64 -8.99
N VAL A 66 6.00 -6.52 -9.92
CA VAL A 66 5.02 -6.20 -10.95
C VAL A 66 3.63 -6.48 -10.42
N LEU A 67 2.72 -5.54 -10.63
CA LEU A 67 1.30 -5.65 -10.30
C LEU A 67 0.51 -5.93 -11.59
N PRO A 68 0.15 -7.19 -11.87
CA PRO A 68 -0.47 -7.57 -13.14
C PRO A 68 -1.90 -7.07 -13.28
N LYS A 69 -2.61 -6.77 -12.18
CA LYS A 69 -4.02 -6.35 -12.19
C LYS A 69 -4.22 -4.84 -12.02
N LEU A 70 -3.20 -4.10 -11.61
CA LEU A 70 -3.30 -2.66 -11.45
C LEU A 70 -3.01 -1.98 -12.80
N LEU A 71 -4.07 -1.58 -13.51
CA LEU A 71 -3.98 -0.97 -14.84
C LEU A 71 -4.38 0.51 -14.87
N ASP A 72 -5.14 0.99 -13.87
CA ASP A 72 -5.65 2.36 -13.86
C ASP A 72 -5.38 3.06 -12.50
N PRO A 73 -4.76 4.26 -12.50
CA PRO A 73 -4.50 5.03 -11.28
C PRO A 73 -5.73 5.74 -10.70
N LEU A 74 -6.86 5.82 -11.42
CA LEU A 74 -8.02 6.62 -11.01
C LEU A 74 -9.09 5.81 -10.27
N PHE A 75 -9.05 4.48 -10.35
CA PHE A 75 -10.00 3.58 -9.69
C PHE A 75 -9.26 2.37 -9.17
N ILE A 76 -8.89 2.41 -7.90
CA ILE A 76 -8.24 1.29 -7.26
C ILE A 76 -9.24 0.68 -6.29
N GLU A 77 -9.87 -0.40 -6.75
CA GLU A 77 -10.78 -1.22 -5.96
C GLU A 77 -10.02 -1.88 -4.80
N ASP A 78 -10.73 -2.28 -3.73
CA ASP A 78 -10.14 -2.89 -2.52
C ASP A 78 -9.20 -4.08 -2.83
N ASP A 79 -9.53 -4.86 -3.86
CA ASP A 79 -8.70 -5.98 -4.32
C ASP A 79 -7.34 -5.52 -4.86
N ALA A 80 -7.31 -4.42 -5.61
CA ALA A 80 -6.09 -3.86 -6.16
C ALA A 80 -5.26 -3.16 -5.07
N ALA A 81 -5.90 -2.58 -4.05
CA ALA A 81 -5.22 -2.06 -2.86
C ALA A 81 -4.55 -3.18 -2.05
N THR A 82 -5.23 -4.33 -1.92
CA THR A 82 -4.66 -5.52 -1.28
C THR A 82 -3.41 -6.02 -2.00
N GLU A 83 -3.41 -6.05 -3.33
CA GLU A 83 -2.22 -6.44 -4.11
C GLU A 83 -1.05 -5.47 -3.92
N VAL A 84 -1.31 -4.16 -3.84
CA VAL A 84 -0.27 -3.16 -3.57
C VAL A 84 0.34 -3.37 -2.18
N ILE A 85 -0.48 -3.65 -1.17
CA ILE A 85 -0.02 -3.85 0.22
C ILE A 85 0.76 -5.14 0.37
N GLU A 86 0.34 -6.21 -0.29
CA GLU A 86 1.11 -7.44 -0.35
C GLU A 86 2.48 -7.22 -1.00
N ALA A 87 2.54 -6.42 -2.08
CA ALA A 87 3.82 -6.02 -2.67
C ALA A 87 4.67 -5.16 -1.71
N PHE A 88 4.04 -4.26 -0.95
CA PHE A 88 4.73 -3.45 0.06
C PHE A 88 5.36 -4.35 1.14
N ARG A 89 4.60 -5.31 1.68
CA ARG A 89 5.06 -6.29 2.68
C ARG A 89 6.19 -7.17 2.15
N ARG A 90 6.19 -7.53 0.87
CA ARG A 90 7.27 -8.33 0.26
C ARG A 90 8.54 -7.53 0.02
N LEU A 91 8.40 -6.28 -0.42
CA LEU A 91 9.52 -5.40 -0.74
C LEU A 91 10.18 -4.80 0.52
N ALA A 92 9.42 -4.63 1.60
CA ALA A 92 9.89 -4.03 2.84
C ALA A 92 9.27 -4.75 4.07
N PRO A 93 9.56 -6.05 4.28
CA PRO A 93 8.93 -6.88 5.31
C PRO A 93 9.19 -6.42 6.75
N GLU A 94 10.20 -5.57 6.95
CA GLU A 94 10.50 -4.96 8.24
C GLU A 94 9.54 -3.80 8.60
N TYR A 95 8.67 -3.37 7.69
CA TYR A 95 7.68 -2.31 7.90
C TYR A 95 6.26 -2.89 7.94
N ASP A 96 5.43 -2.28 8.78
CA ASP A 96 4.04 -2.67 8.96
C ASP A 96 3.11 -1.88 8.02
N PHE A 97 2.24 -2.60 7.31
CA PHE A 97 1.33 -2.06 6.30
C PHE A 97 -0.09 -2.55 6.56
N ASP A 98 -0.94 -1.64 7.02
CA ASP A 98 -2.37 -1.87 7.21
C ASP A 98 -3.19 -1.01 6.23
N LEU A 99 -4.14 -1.65 5.53
CA LEU A 99 -5.12 -1.00 4.64
C LEU A 99 -6.13 -0.14 5.40
N TYR A 100 -6.36 -0.46 6.67
CA TYR A 100 -7.33 0.20 7.53
C TYR A 100 -6.70 0.44 8.91
N PRO A 101 -5.87 1.48 9.07
CA PRO A 101 -5.22 1.78 10.35
C PRO A 101 -6.23 2.07 11.49
N GLY A 102 -7.51 2.30 11.15
CA GLY A 102 -8.61 2.46 12.10
C GLY A 102 -9.34 1.18 12.55
N ASN A 103 -9.04 0.00 11.98
CA ASN A 103 -9.70 -1.26 12.36
C ASN A 103 -8.85 -2.14 13.28
N THR A 104 -7.98 -1.52 14.10
CA THR A 104 -7.31 -2.17 15.24
C THR A 104 -8.28 -2.33 16.43
N GLY A 105 -9.44 -2.92 16.16
CA GLY A 105 -10.52 -3.01 17.13
C GLY A 105 -11.61 -4.00 16.75
N TRP A 106 -11.26 -5.27 16.47
CA TRP A 106 -12.01 -6.41 17.01
C TRP A 106 -11.19 -7.69 16.83
N LYS A 107 -10.69 -8.23 17.95
CA LYS A 107 -10.44 -9.66 18.02
C LYS A 107 -11.81 -10.32 17.83
N PRO A 108 -12.03 -11.27 16.91
CA PRO A 108 -12.98 -12.31 17.24
C PRO A 108 -12.36 -12.98 18.46
N GLU A 109 -12.87 -12.70 19.66
CA GLU A 109 -12.70 -13.66 20.74
C GLU A 109 -13.25 -14.96 20.17
N CYS A 110 -12.32 -15.86 19.81
CA CYS A 110 -12.59 -17.26 19.70
C CYS A 110 -13.09 -17.70 21.08
N GLU A 111 -14.37 -17.47 21.38
CA GLU A 111 -15.10 -18.29 22.33
C GLU A 111 -15.17 -19.68 21.70
N GLN A 112 -14.10 -20.44 21.90
CA GLN A 112 -14.17 -21.88 21.76
C GLN A 112 -15.11 -22.42 22.86
N PRO A 113 -15.95 -23.40 22.53
CA PRO A 113 -17.10 -23.78 23.36
C PRO A 113 -16.64 -24.60 24.56
N VAL A 114 -17.07 -24.22 25.76
CA VAL A 114 -17.01 -25.11 26.93
C VAL A 114 -18.41 -25.33 27.49
N SER A 115 -19.16 -26.23 26.83
CA SER A 115 -20.03 -27.14 27.58
C SER A 115 -19.20 -28.38 27.94
N PRO A 116 -19.52 -29.18 28.97
CA PRO A 116 -20.43 -29.00 30.10
C PRO A 116 -19.74 -29.32 31.46
N LEU A 117 -20.37 -29.03 32.60
CA LEU A 117 -20.27 -29.91 33.76
C LEU A 117 -21.44 -29.71 34.73
N SER A 118 -22.26 -30.76 34.79
CA SER A 118 -23.26 -31.02 35.82
C SER A 118 -22.64 -31.02 37.22
N PHE A 119 -23.36 -30.48 38.21
CA PHE A 119 -23.55 -31.06 39.55
C PHE A 119 -24.86 -30.53 40.14
#